data_AF-G0MRY5-F1
#
_entry.id   AF-G0MRY5-F1
#
_cell.length_a   1.000
_cell.length_b   1.000
_cell.length_c   1.000
_cell.angle_alpha   90.00
_cell.angle_beta   90.00
_cell.angle_gamma   90.00
#
_symmetry.space_group_name_H-M   'P 1'
#
loop_
_entity.id
_entity.type
_entity.pdbx_description
1 polymer ?
#
loop_
_entity_poly.entity_id
_entity_poly.type
_entity_poly.pdbx_seq_one_letter_code
_entity_poly.pdbx_strand_id
1 'polypeptide(L)'
;MIIAHEKQEEELMEEPLSEDDSDDNLPPEFIPLLRLSSNKLKSLGLQLGSNELRFSCTTKLQGTAWCTSHVYLYKWYEQLVISDIDGTITKSDVLGHVLPVVGGTWAHNGVVELYNRIRDNGYRMIYLSSRAIGHSHTTKEYLKSVTQDGKHLPDGPVLLSPTSTMRALKREVIDKCPEEFKIAALTELKHLFPSPNPFYAGFGNRDTDVVSYKAVAVPTARILIIEPYGTIKRWDSSRLEPSYTSIATDSVDYMFPPLPFQ
;
A
#
# COMPACT_ATOMS: atom_id res chain seq x y z
N MET A 1 5.10 7.20 1.49
CA MET A 1 4.10 7.94 2.28
C MET A 1 2.86 8.12 1.41
N ILE A 2 1.66 8.00 1.97
CA ILE A 2 0.40 8.23 1.24
C ILE A 2 -0.32 9.38 1.98
N ILE A 3 -0.96 10.26 1.23
CA ILE A 3 -1.74 11.39 1.76
C ILE A 3 -3.07 11.40 1.01
N ALA A 4 -4.20 11.41 1.74
CA ALA A 4 -5.49 11.70 1.14
C ALA A 4 -5.82 13.18 1.39
N HIS A 5 -6.13 13.92 0.32
CA HIS A 5 -6.43 15.34 0.39
C HIS A 5 -7.94 15.58 0.38
N GLU A 6 -8.47 16.24 1.41
CA GLU A 6 -9.86 16.65 1.52
C GLU A 6 -10.21 17.84 0.62
N LYS A 7 -11.49 17.99 0.27
CA LYS A 7 -12.00 19.23 -0.33
C LYS A 7 -12.11 20.26 0.80
N GLN A 8 -11.72 21.52 0.56
CA GLN A 8 -11.86 22.58 1.55
C GLN A 8 -13.32 22.67 2.04
N GLU A 9 -13.55 22.34 3.31
CA GLU A 9 -14.68 22.81 4.09
C GLU A 9 -14.19 23.97 4.97
N GLU A 10 -15.02 25.02 5.10
CA GLU A 10 -14.72 26.25 5.82
C GLU A 10 -14.30 25.97 7.26
N GLU A 11 -13.23 26.63 7.71
CA GLU A 11 -12.76 26.59 9.11
C GLU A 11 -13.88 27.07 10.05
N LEU A 12 -14.52 26.13 10.76
CA LEU A 12 -15.21 26.45 12.00
C LEU A 12 -14.16 26.65 13.10
N MET A 13 -14.08 27.89 13.60
CA MET A 13 -13.24 28.28 14.72
C MET A 13 -13.68 27.51 15.98
N GLU A 14 -12.87 26.59 16.47
CA GLU A 14 -12.97 26.09 17.84
C GLU A 14 -12.24 27.06 18.78
N GLU A 15 -12.95 27.54 19.80
CA GLU A 15 -12.41 28.41 20.84
C GLU A 15 -11.38 27.66 21.72
N PRO A 16 -10.30 28.32 22.17
CA PRO A 16 -9.31 27.68 23.03
C PRO A 16 -9.86 27.50 24.45
N LEU A 17 -9.86 26.26 24.93
CA LEU A 17 -10.05 25.95 26.34
C LEU A 17 -8.82 26.38 27.15
N SER A 18 -9.09 26.97 28.31
CA SER A 18 -8.19 27.70 29.20
C SER A 18 -6.95 26.93 29.67
N GLU A 19 -5.85 27.68 29.78
CA GLU A 19 -4.61 27.32 30.48
C GLU A 19 -4.88 27.26 32.00
N ASP A 20 -4.56 26.13 32.62
CA ASP A 20 -4.29 26.05 34.06
C ASP A 20 -2.92 25.40 34.26
N ASP A 21 -2.04 26.14 34.93
CA ASP A 21 -0.67 25.82 35.32
C ASP A 21 -0.59 24.64 36.32
N SER A 22 0.31 23.69 36.08
CA SER A 22 1.31 23.27 37.10
C SER A 22 2.31 22.24 36.56
N ASP A 23 3.58 22.63 36.57
CA ASP A 23 4.76 21.89 37.04
C ASP A 23 5.02 20.48 36.49
N ASP A 24 5.99 20.33 35.58
CA ASP A 24 7.27 19.72 35.94
C ASP A 24 8.28 19.73 34.78
N ASN A 25 9.53 19.98 35.14
CA ASN A 25 10.66 20.28 34.29
C ASN A 25 11.25 19.01 33.62
N LEU A 26 10.46 18.32 32.78
CA LEU A 26 10.95 17.27 31.88
C LEU A 26 11.21 17.87 30.49
N PRO A 27 12.42 17.72 29.89
CA PRO A 27 12.60 18.08 28.50
C PRO A 27 11.55 17.31 27.69
N PRO A 28 10.79 17.96 26.78
CA PRO A 28 9.75 17.27 26.03
C PRO A 28 10.42 16.08 25.37
N GLU A 29 10.02 14.89 25.81
CA GLU A 29 10.41 13.65 25.17
C GLU A 29 10.11 13.87 23.69
N PHE A 30 11.16 13.92 22.86
CA PHE A 30 11.04 14.22 21.44
C PHE A 30 10.24 13.05 20.85
N ILE A 31 8.92 13.14 20.88
CA ILE A 31 8.05 12.18 20.20
C ILE A 31 8.38 12.40 18.72
N PRO A 32 9.02 11.43 18.05
CA PRO A 32 9.33 11.59 16.64
C PRO A 32 7.98 11.72 15.92
N LEU A 33 7.66 12.94 15.47
CA LEU A 33 6.42 13.17 14.75
C LEU A 33 6.58 12.53 13.37
N LEU A 34 6.20 11.26 13.25
CA LEU A 34 6.22 10.49 12.00
C LEU A 34 5.16 10.99 10.99
N ARG A 35 4.24 11.86 11.44
CA ARG A 35 3.21 12.50 10.61
C ARG A 35 3.48 14.00 10.53
N LEU A 36 3.55 14.53 9.32
CA LEU A 36 3.64 15.98 9.10
C LEU A 36 2.26 16.62 9.25
N SER A 37 2.20 17.85 9.77
CA SER A 37 0.95 18.62 9.81
C SER A 37 0.48 19.00 8.40
N SER A 38 -0.82 19.28 8.24
CA SER A 38 -1.41 19.66 6.96
C SER A 38 -0.67 20.84 6.30
N ASN A 39 -0.31 21.87 7.08
CA ASN A 39 0.44 23.02 6.57
C ASN A 39 1.83 22.64 6.06
N LYS A 40 2.55 21.75 6.77
CA LYS A 40 3.85 21.24 6.31
C LYS A 40 3.71 20.38 5.05
N LEU A 41 2.65 19.58 4.93
CA LEU A 41 2.37 18.80 3.73
C LEU A 41 2.06 19.70 2.52
N LYS A 42 1.23 20.74 2.70
CA LYS A 42 0.94 21.73 1.65
C LYS A 42 2.19 22.45 1.16
N SER A 43 3.12 22.79 2.06
CA SER A 43 4.37 23.44 1.67
C SER A 43 5.30 22.58 0.80
N LEU A 44 5.07 21.26 0.71
CA LEU A 44 5.84 20.38 -0.16
C LEU A 44 5.47 20.54 -1.65
N GLY A 45 4.36 21.20 -1.99
CA GLY A 45 3.97 21.42 -3.38
C GLY A 45 3.67 20.14 -4.17
N LEU A 46 3.23 19.08 -3.48
CA LEU A 46 2.97 17.76 -4.07
C LEU A 46 1.90 17.84 -5.18
N GLN A 47 2.14 17.08 -6.25
CA GLN A 47 1.16 16.86 -7.32
C GLN A 47 0.34 15.60 -7.05
N LEU A 48 -0.85 15.50 -7.64
CA LEU A 48 -1.64 14.27 -7.57
C LEU A 48 -0.85 13.09 -8.16
N GLY A 49 -0.92 11.94 -7.49
CA GLY A 49 -0.13 10.76 -7.82
C GLY A 49 1.25 10.74 -7.14
N SER A 50 2.24 10.13 -7.81
CA SER A 50 3.57 9.85 -7.27
C SER A 50 4.49 11.07 -7.34
N ASN A 51 5.18 11.36 -6.23
CA ASN A 51 6.14 12.45 -6.09
C ASN A 51 7.44 11.88 -5.50
N GLU A 52 8.58 12.19 -6.11
CA GLU A 52 9.88 11.83 -5.56
C GLU A 52 10.32 12.88 -4.53
N LEU A 53 10.65 12.42 -3.33
CA LEU A 53 11.31 13.23 -2.31
C LEU A 53 12.76 12.81 -2.13
N ARG A 54 13.64 13.79 -1.94
CA ARG A 54 15.04 13.57 -1.58
C ARG A 54 15.28 14.00 -0.15
N PHE A 55 15.78 13.08 0.66
CA PHE A 55 16.26 13.36 2.02
C PHE A 55 17.78 13.42 1.98
N SER A 56 18.37 14.44 2.60
CA SER A 56 19.83 14.58 2.69
C SER A 56 20.24 14.87 4.13
N CYS A 57 21.30 14.21 4.58
CA CYS A 57 21.93 14.44 5.86
C CYS A 57 23.40 14.75 5.64
N THR A 58 23.86 15.88 6.18
CA THR A 58 25.26 16.30 6.11
C THR A 58 25.89 16.15 7.48
N THR A 59 26.91 15.31 7.59
CA THR A 59 27.70 15.16 8.81
C THR A 59 29.12 15.67 8.58
N LYS A 60 29.77 16.16 9.65
CA LYS A 60 31.14 16.68 9.57
C LYS A 60 32.16 15.62 9.12
N LEU A 61 31.90 14.34 9.42
CA LEU A 61 32.84 13.24 9.18
C LEU A 61 32.61 12.52 7.85
N GLN A 62 31.35 12.38 7.41
CA GLN A 62 31.00 11.60 6.22
C GLN A 62 30.52 12.47 5.04
N GLY A 63 30.51 13.79 5.19
CA GLY A 63 29.97 14.69 4.18
C GLY A 63 28.45 14.56 4.05
N THR A 64 27.93 14.76 2.83
CA THR A 64 26.48 14.71 2.57
C THR A 64 26.07 13.35 2.02
N ALA A 65 25.28 12.62 2.78
CA ALA A 65 24.55 11.44 2.30
C ALA A 65 23.12 11.83 1.92
N TRP A 66 22.53 11.13 0.96
CA TRP A 66 21.14 11.34 0.58
C TRP A 66 20.47 10.03 0.17
N CYS A 67 19.14 10.00 0.27
CA CYS A 67 18.30 8.91 -0.22
C CYS A 67 17.03 9.49 -0.85
N THR A 68 16.39 8.72 -1.73
CA THR A 68 15.11 9.08 -2.34
C THR A 68 13.97 8.24 -1.75
N SER A 69 12.79 8.82 -1.73
CA SER A 69 11.55 8.15 -1.34
C SER A 69 10.42 8.62 -2.26
N HIS A 70 9.30 7.90 -2.23
CA HIS A 70 8.12 8.24 -3.01
C HIS A 70 6.96 8.59 -2.07
N VAL A 71 6.26 9.65 -2.41
CA VAL A 71 5.06 10.14 -1.73
C VAL A 71 3.91 10.17 -2.71
N TYR A 72 2.78 9.61 -2.30
CA TYR A 72 1.57 9.53 -3.12
C TYR A 72 0.53 10.49 -2.55
N LEU A 73 0.07 11.43 -3.38
CA LEU A 73 -1.04 12.30 -3.06
C LEU A 73 -2.29 11.82 -3.80
N TYR A 74 -3.29 11.37 -3.05
CA TYR A 74 -4.54 10.86 -3.57
C TYR A 74 -5.69 11.78 -3.21
N LYS A 75 -6.74 11.78 -4.05
CA LYS A 75 -7.98 12.47 -3.70
C LYS A 75 -8.71 11.64 -2.65
N TRP A 76 -9.37 12.30 -1.71
CA TRP A 76 -10.06 11.64 -0.59
C TRP A 76 -11.14 10.61 -1.00
N TYR A 77 -11.66 10.69 -2.23
CA TYR A 77 -12.71 9.81 -2.74
C TYR A 77 -12.17 8.65 -3.61
N GLU A 78 -10.86 8.57 -3.84
CA GLU A 78 -10.28 7.51 -4.67
C GLU A 78 -10.46 6.14 -4.01
N GLN A 79 -10.85 5.15 -4.82
CA GLN A 79 -11.09 3.79 -4.37
C GLN A 79 -9.84 2.93 -4.56
N LEU A 80 -9.41 2.29 -3.48
CA LEU A 80 -8.15 1.57 -3.39
C LEU A 80 -8.36 0.08 -3.63
N VAL A 81 -7.45 -0.53 -4.39
CA VAL A 81 -7.38 -1.97 -4.61
C VAL A 81 -6.05 -2.46 -4.05
N ILE A 82 -6.13 -3.31 -3.03
CA ILE A 82 -4.96 -3.87 -2.36
C ILE A 82 -4.50 -5.12 -3.13
N SER A 83 -3.20 -5.27 -3.34
CA SER A 83 -2.59 -6.51 -3.82
C SER A 83 -1.44 -6.89 -2.91
N ASP A 84 -1.51 -8.09 -2.33
CA ASP A 84 -0.29 -8.72 -1.83
C ASP A 84 0.69 -8.97 -3.00
N ILE A 85 1.98 -9.08 -2.70
CA ILE A 85 3.01 -9.31 -3.72
C ILE A 85 3.38 -10.79 -3.78
N ASP A 86 3.77 -11.35 -2.63
CA ASP A 86 4.32 -12.69 -2.52
C ASP A 86 3.20 -13.73 -2.68
N GLY A 87 3.30 -14.61 -3.67
CA GLY A 87 2.31 -15.64 -3.98
C GLY A 87 1.03 -15.13 -4.65
N THR A 88 0.85 -13.82 -4.75
CA THR A 88 -0.30 -13.16 -5.42
C THR A 88 0.10 -12.61 -6.78
N ILE A 89 1.17 -11.81 -6.83
CA ILE A 89 1.80 -11.37 -8.09
C ILE A 89 2.83 -12.42 -8.48
N THR A 90 3.74 -12.81 -7.58
CA THR A 90 4.67 -13.92 -7.83
C THR A 90 3.95 -15.27 -7.75
N LYS A 91 4.40 -16.27 -8.52
CA LYS A 91 3.83 -17.64 -8.49
C LYS A 91 4.19 -18.46 -7.24
N SER A 92 5.11 -18.00 -6.39
CA SER A 92 5.57 -18.76 -5.24
C SER A 92 6.02 -17.86 -4.08
N ASP A 93 5.74 -18.32 -2.87
CA ASP A 93 6.15 -17.70 -1.59
C ASP A 93 7.66 -17.87 -1.28
N VAL A 94 8.31 -18.89 -1.85
CA VAL A 94 9.62 -19.40 -1.38
C VAL A 94 10.83 -18.79 -2.10
N LEU A 95 10.63 -18.06 -3.19
CA LEU A 95 11.71 -17.45 -4.00
C LEU A 95 12.05 -16.00 -3.59
N GLY A 96 11.44 -15.47 -2.53
CA GLY A 96 11.58 -14.06 -2.10
C GLY A 96 12.97 -13.64 -1.61
N HIS A 97 13.88 -14.59 -1.31
CA HIS A 97 15.23 -14.32 -0.80
C HIS A 97 16.36 -14.49 -1.84
N VAL A 98 16.09 -15.00 -3.06
CA VAL A 98 17.15 -15.43 -4.00
C VAL A 98 16.89 -15.03 -5.47
N LEU A 99 16.49 -13.80 -5.77
CA LEU A 99 16.41 -13.38 -7.18
C LEU A 99 17.46 -12.32 -7.55
N PRO A 100 18.70 -12.74 -7.89
CA PRO A 100 19.44 -12.12 -8.97
C PRO A 100 18.76 -12.51 -10.30
N VAL A 101 18.36 -11.48 -11.05
CA VAL A 101 17.74 -11.47 -12.39
C VAL A 101 18.37 -12.47 -13.36
N VAL A 102 17.56 -13.28 -14.08
CA VAL A 102 17.61 -13.50 -15.56
C VAL A 102 16.31 -14.21 -16.04
N GLY A 103 15.56 -13.57 -16.94
CA GLY A 103 14.96 -14.24 -18.11
C GLY A 103 13.57 -14.91 -18.03
N GLY A 104 12.81 -14.82 -16.93
CA GLY A 104 11.46 -15.41 -16.86
C GLY A 104 10.46 -14.58 -16.06
N THR A 105 9.22 -14.48 -16.55
CA THR A 105 8.12 -13.86 -15.79
C THR A 105 7.69 -14.80 -14.67
N TRP A 106 8.26 -14.61 -13.48
CA TRP A 106 7.85 -15.29 -12.24
C TRP A 106 6.49 -14.83 -11.72
N ALA A 107 5.88 -13.87 -12.39
CA ALA A 107 4.54 -13.38 -12.09
C ALA A 107 3.45 -14.28 -12.69
N HIS A 108 2.28 -14.33 -12.05
CA HIS A 108 1.10 -14.97 -12.63
C HIS A 108 0.72 -14.33 -13.98
N ASN A 109 0.39 -15.14 -14.98
CA ASN A 109 0.02 -14.66 -16.32
C ASN A 109 -1.27 -13.82 -16.25
N GLY A 110 -1.31 -12.69 -16.96
CA GLY A 110 -2.48 -11.81 -17.04
C GLY A 110 -2.60 -10.80 -15.90
N VAL A 111 -1.76 -10.86 -14.86
CA VAL A 111 -1.80 -9.91 -13.73
C VAL A 111 -1.56 -8.47 -14.18
N VAL A 112 -0.65 -8.26 -15.13
CA VAL A 112 -0.34 -6.94 -15.66
C VAL A 112 -1.55 -6.37 -16.40
N GLU A 113 -2.17 -7.17 -17.26
CA GLU A 113 -3.34 -6.73 -18.02
C GLU A 113 -4.51 -6.43 -17.09
N LEU A 114 -4.82 -7.32 -16.14
CA LEU A 114 -5.91 -7.07 -15.19
C LEU A 114 -5.68 -5.78 -14.39
N TYR A 115 -4.48 -5.60 -13.83
CA TYR A 115 -4.21 -4.44 -12.97
C TYR A 115 -4.21 -3.13 -13.75
N ASN A 116 -3.76 -3.13 -15.00
CA ASN A 116 -3.89 -1.95 -15.87
C ASN A 116 -5.37 -1.65 -16.14
N ARG A 117 -6.19 -2.64 -16.45
CA ARG A 117 -7.63 -2.43 -16.66
C ARG A 117 -8.36 -1.91 -15.41
N ILE A 118 -8.00 -2.44 -14.24
CA ILE A 118 -8.49 -1.91 -12.94
C ILE A 118 -8.09 -0.44 -12.77
N ARG A 119 -6.82 -0.08 -13.05
CA ARG A 119 -6.37 1.32 -13.02
C ARG A 119 -7.15 2.19 -14.02
N ASP A 120 -7.35 1.70 -15.24
CA ASP A 120 -8.02 2.45 -16.31
C ASP A 120 -9.50 2.71 -15.99
N ASN A 121 -10.11 1.84 -15.18
CA ASN A 121 -11.44 2.05 -14.60
C ASN A 121 -11.45 3.04 -13.42
N GLY A 122 -10.31 3.66 -13.07
CA GLY A 122 -10.20 4.75 -12.09
C GLY A 122 -9.78 4.33 -10.69
N TYR A 123 -9.50 3.04 -10.46
CA TYR A 123 -9.06 2.54 -9.15
C TYR A 123 -7.56 2.77 -8.94
N ARG A 124 -7.13 2.89 -7.67
CA ARG A 124 -5.72 3.04 -7.30
C ARG A 124 -5.16 1.76 -6.69
N MET A 125 -4.07 1.26 -7.27
CA MET A 125 -3.39 0.07 -6.76
C MET A 125 -2.56 0.42 -5.52
N ILE A 126 -2.66 -0.41 -4.49
CA ILE A 126 -1.81 -0.40 -3.29
C ILE A 126 -1.15 -1.76 -3.19
N TYR A 127 0.18 -1.80 -3.23
CA TYR A 127 0.93 -3.03 -3.08
C TYR A 127 1.30 -3.25 -1.61
N LEU A 128 1.12 -4.46 -1.11
CA LEU A 128 1.39 -4.84 0.28
C LEU A 128 2.34 -6.03 0.28
N SER A 129 3.32 -6.06 1.18
CA SER A 129 4.15 -7.24 1.42
C SER A 129 4.66 -7.26 2.85
N SER A 130 4.72 -8.45 3.44
CA SER A 130 5.32 -8.65 4.76
C SER A 130 6.86 -8.66 4.71
N ARG A 131 7.48 -8.48 3.53
CA ARG A 131 8.92 -8.25 3.40
C ARG A 131 9.32 -7.03 4.22
N ALA A 132 10.48 -7.12 4.84
CA ALA A 132 10.99 -6.03 5.65
C ALA A 132 11.40 -4.82 4.79
N ILE A 133 11.22 -3.61 5.34
CA ILE A 133 11.45 -2.34 4.64
C ILE A 133 12.90 -2.13 4.19
N GLY A 134 13.87 -2.83 4.80
CA GLY A 134 15.25 -2.89 4.29
C GLY A 134 15.37 -3.47 2.88
N HIS A 135 14.38 -4.26 2.44
CA HIS A 135 14.27 -4.79 1.08
C HIS A 135 13.38 -3.94 0.15
N SER A 136 13.09 -2.68 0.53
CA SER A 136 12.19 -1.81 -0.22
C SER A 136 12.68 -1.50 -1.63
N HIS A 137 13.98 -1.31 -1.81
CA HIS A 137 14.57 -1.06 -3.13
C HIS A 137 14.35 -2.25 -4.06
N THR A 138 14.81 -3.45 -3.67
CA THR A 138 14.65 -4.69 -4.45
C THR A 138 13.18 -5.02 -4.74
N THR A 139 12.28 -4.81 -3.78
CA THR A 139 10.85 -5.10 -3.97
C THR A 139 10.21 -4.15 -4.99
N LYS A 140 10.58 -2.86 -4.97
CA LYS A 140 10.12 -1.89 -5.97
C LYS A 140 10.71 -2.17 -7.35
N GLU A 141 11.99 -2.52 -7.43
CA GLU A 141 12.62 -2.90 -8.70
C GLU A 141 11.98 -4.14 -9.31
N TYR A 142 11.66 -5.16 -8.49
CA TYR A 142 10.89 -6.32 -8.93
C TYR A 142 9.56 -5.88 -9.59
N LEU A 143 8.73 -5.10 -8.89
CA LEU A 143 7.43 -4.65 -9.44
C LEU A 143 7.60 -3.88 -10.75
N LYS A 144 8.61 -3.01 -10.85
CA LYS A 144 8.94 -2.29 -12.09
C LYS A 144 9.38 -3.23 -13.22
N SER A 145 10.11 -4.29 -12.89
CA SER A 145 10.58 -5.28 -13.87
C SER A 145 9.50 -6.22 -14.39
N VAL A 146 8.37 -6.37 -13.69
CA VAL A 146 7.27 -7.23 -14.13
C VAL A 146 6.69 -6.67 -15.43
N THR A 147 6.83 -7.44 -16.50
CA THR A 147 6.28 -7.10 -17.81
C THR A 147 5.57 -8.29 -18.44
N GLN A 148 4.43 -8.03 -19.07
CA GLN A 148 3.67 -8.98 -19.88
C GLN A 148 3.15 -8.21 -21.09
N ASP A 149 3.35 -8.76 -22.29
CA ASP A 149 2.91 -8.17 -23.56
C ASP A 149 3.34 -6.70 -23.75
N GLY A 150 4.55 -6.37 -23.30
CA GLY A 150 5.12 -5.01 -23.40
C GLY A 150 4.53 -3.98 -22.44
N LYS A 151 3.60 -4.37 -21.56
CA LYS A 151 3.05 -3.52 -20.50
C LYS A 151 3.72 -3.84 -19.16
N HIS A 152 3.65 -2.89 -18.23
CA HIS A 152 4.14 -3.04 -16.86
C HIS A 152 2.98 -2.94 -15.87
N LEU A 153 3.19 -3.39 -14.63
CA LEU A 153 2.24 -3.14 -13.54
C LEU A 153 1.97 -1.63 -13.40
N PRO A 154 0.74 -1.22 -13.07
CA PRO A 154 0.44 0.19 -12.81
C PRO A 154 1.24 0.71 -11.60
N ASP A 155 1.55 2.00 -11.61
CA ASP A 155 2.25 2.62 -10.47
C ASP A 155 1.37 2.63 -9.22
N GLY A 156 2.02 2.51 -8.05
CA GLY A 156 1.32 2.49 -6.77
C GLY A 156 2.27 2.38 -5.57
N PRO A 157 1.84 2.86 -4.39
CA PRO A 157 2.62 2.73 -3.17
C PRO A 157 2.82 1.28 -2.77
N VAL A 158 3.98 1.01 -2.17
CA VAL A 158 4.34 -0.31 -1.60
C VAL A 158 4.44 -0.19 -0.09
N LEU A 159 3.57 -0.90 0.62
CA LEU A 159 3.57 -1.03 2.08
C LEU A 159 4.39 -2.24 2.47
N LEU A 160 5.38 -2.03 3.35
CA LEU A 160 6.37 -3.04 3.75
C LEU A 160 6.45 -3.13 5.27
N SER A 161 6.82 -4.31 5.76
CA SER A 161 6.95 -4.57 7.19
C SER A 161 8.09 -3.74 7.81
N PRO A 162 7.89 -3.13 8.98
CA PRO A 162 8.92 -2.31 9.63
C PRO A 162 10.09 -3.12 10.24
N THR A 163 10.04 -4.46 10.17
CA THR A 163 10.84 -5.37 11.02
C THR A 163 12.35 -5.36 10.80
N SER A 164 12.90 -4.95 9.65
CA SER A 164 14.37 -5.00 9.44
C SER A 164 15.16 -3.72 9.72
N THR A 165 14.54 -2.58 10.07
CA THR A 165 15.29 -1.31 10.23
C THR A 165 15.42 -0.80 11.66
N MET A 166 14.62 -1.28 12.62
CA MET A 166 14.66 -0.76 13.99
C MET A 166 14.67 -1.86 15.05
N ARG A 167 15.86 -2.12 15.62
CA ARG A 167 15.97 -2.80 16.92
C ARG A 167 15.21 -2.07 18.04
N ALA A 168 14.96 -0.76 17.89
CA ALA A 168 14.35 0.10 18.93
C ALA A 168 12.81 0.12 18.95
N LEU A 169 12.11 -0.30 17.88
CA LEU A 169 10.63 -0.43 17.85
C LEU A 169 10.20 -1.90 17.73
N LYS A 170 10.97 -2.82 18.30
CA LYS A 170 10.56 -4.23 18.41
C LYS A 170 9.37 -4.34 19.36
N ARG A 171 8.15 -4.25 18.84
CA ARG A 171 7.02 -4.96 19.46
C ARG A 171 7.21 -6.42 19.10
N GLU A 172 7.62 -7.23 20.07
CA GLU A 172 7.89 -8.67 19.96
C GLU A 172 6.73 -9.46 19.30
N VAL A 173 5.52 -8.90 19.32
CA VAL A 173 4.30 -9.48 18.75
C VAL A 173 4.27 -9.41 17.20
N ILE A 174 4.79 -8.35 16.59
CA ILE A 174 4.76 -8.15 15.12
C ILE A 174 5.66 -9.19 14.40
N ASP A 175 6.70 -9.68 15.07
CA ASP A 175 7.60 -10.71 14.54
C ASP A 175 6.94 -12.11 14.49
N LYS A 176 5.82 -12.33 15.18
CA LYS A 176 5.18 -13.66 15.30
C LYS A 176 3.94 -13.87 14.42
N CYS A 177 3.26 -12.80 14.00
CA CYS A 177 2.01 -12.88 13.22
C CYS A 177 2.01 -11.87 12.03
N PRO A 178 2.41 -12.28 10.81
CA PRO A 178 2.48 -11.40 9.63
C PRO A 178 1.19 -10.63 9.31
N GLU A 179 0.04 -11.22 9.62
CA GLU A 179 -1.29 -10.63 9.49
C GLU A 179 -1.50 -9.40 10.37
N GLU A 180 -0.86 -9.31 11.53
CA GLU A 180 -0.97 -8.14 12.41
C GLU A 180 -0.36 -6.90 11.77
N PHE A 181 0.79 -7.06 11.12
CA PHE A 181 1.40 -5.98 10.35
C PHE A 181 0.46 -5.53 9.22
N LYS A 182 -0.08 -6.47 8.43
CA LYS A 182 -0.97 -6.16 7.31
C LYS A 182 -2.22 -5.41 7.80
N ILE A 183 -2.83 -5.86 8.90
CA ILE A 183 -3.97 -5.18 9.54
C ILE A 183 -3.58 -3.77 9.97
N ALA A 184 -2.46 -3.61 10.69
CA ALA A 184 -2.03 -2.31 11.19
C ALA A 184 -1.75 -1.32 10.05
N ALA A 185 -1.00 -1.74 9.03
CA ALA A 185 -0.66 -0.90 7.88
C ALA A 185 -1.90 -0.47 7.08
N LEU A 186 -2.83 -1.39 6.84
CA LEU A 186 -4.08 -1.09 6.14
C LEU A 186 -5.02 -0.22 6.99
N THR A 187 -5.04 -0.41 8.31
CA THR A 187 -5.82 0.43 9.23
C THR A 187 -5.29 1.85 9.26
N GLU A 188 -3.97 2.04 9.31
CA GLU A 188 -3.37 3.38 9.20
C GLU A 188 -3.69 4.02 7.86
N LEU A 189 -3.60 3.27 6.76
CA LEU A 189 -3.97 3.77 5.44
C LEU A 189 -5.46 4.16 5.39
N LYS A 190 -6.36 3.37 5.98
CA LYS A 190 -7.79 3.69 6.07
C LYS A 190 -8.03 5.03 6.76
N HIS A 191 -7.35 5.27 7.88
CA HIS A 191 -7.48 6.51 8.65
C HIS A 191 -6.94 7.76 7.93
N LEU A 192 -6.24 7.62 6.81
CA LEU A 192 -5.88 8.76 5.97
C LEU A 192 -7.07 9.29 5.17
N PHE A 193 -8.12 8.49 4.96
CA PHE A 193 -9.27 8.85 4.15
C PHE A 193 -10.47 9.19 5.04
N PRO A 194 -11.22 10.26 4.74
CA PRO A 194 -12.46 10.59 5.44
C PRO A 194 -13.62 9.64 5.07
N SER A 195 -13.50 8.93 3.94
CA SER A 195 -14.48 7.93 3.52
C SER A 195 -14.53 6.77 4.54
N PRO A 196 -15.73 6.27 4.90
CA PRO A 196 -15.87 5.17 5.86
C PRO A 196 -15.15 3.89 5.41
N ASN A 197 -14.94 3.72 4.10
CA ASN A 197 -14.09 2.67 3.57
C ASN A 197 -13.50 3.04 2.19
N PRO A 198 -12.21 3.37 2.08
CA PRO A 198 -11.56 3.62 0.81
C PRO A 198 -11.24 2.32 0.05
N PHE A 199 -11.28 1.14 0.70
CA PHE A 199 -10.90 -0.12 0.09
C PHE A 199 -12.03 -0.76 -0.70
N TYR A 200 -11.83 -0.90 -1.99
CA TYR A 200 -12.75 -1.56 -2.89
C TYR A 200 -12.54 -3.08 -2.91
N ALA A 201 -11.31 -3.54 -3.14
CA ALA A 201 -10.99 -4.95 -3.29
C ALA A 201 -9.61 -5.31 -2.72
N GLY A 202 -9.39 -6.60 -2.46
CA GLY A 202 -8.11 -7.15 -2.03
C GLY A 202 -7.76 -8.42 -2.79
N PHE A 203 -6.55 -8.48 -3.34
CA PHE A 203 -5.95 -9.67 -3.94
C PHE A 203 -4.88 -10.22 -2.99
N GLY A 204 -5.04 -11.47 -2.55
CA GLY A 204 -4.09 -12.16 -1.66
C GLY A 204 -3.90 -13.62 -2.07
N ASN A 205 -3.11 -14.39 -1.32
CA ASN A 205 -2.88 -15.81 -1.61
C ASN A 205 -3.04 -16.72 -0.39
N ARG A 206 -3.29 -16.15 0.80
CA ARG A 206 -3.44 -16.88 2.05
C ARG A 206 -4.74 -16.52 2.77
N ASP A 207 -5.21 -17.43 3.61
CA ASP A 207 -6.34 -17.16 4.52
C ASP A 207 -6.04 -15.99 5.47
N THR A 208 -4.76 -15.77 5.81
CA THR A 208 -4.32 -14.62 6.61
C THR A 208 -4.56 -13.29 5.89
N ASP A 209 -4.50 -13.24 4.55
CA ASP A 209 -4.87 -12.04 3.79
C ASP A 209 -6.35 -11.72 3.92
N VAL A 210 -7.20 -12.76 3.89
CA VAL A 210 -8.64 -12.62 4.11
C VAL A 210 -8.91 -12.01 5.48
N VAL A 211 -8.22 -12.49 6.52
CA VAL A 211 -8.32 -11.94 7.88
C VAL A 211 -7.94 -10.45 7.87
N SER A 212 -6.81 -10.11 7.25
CA SER A 212 -6.35 -8.71 7.16
C SER A 212 -7.32 -7.80 6.41
N TYR A 213 -7.85 -8.24 5.28
CA TYR A 213 -8.78 -7.45 4.46
C TYR A 213 -10.14 -7.27 5.14
N LYS A 214 -10.65 -8.32 5.80
CA LYS A 214 -11.89 -8.22 6.59
C LYS A 214 -11.75 -7.25 7.76
N ALA A 215 -10.60 -7.22 8.43
CA ALA A 215 -10.36 -6.33 9.57
C ALA A 215 -10.49 -4.85 9.20
N VAL A 216 -10.18 -4.48 7.94
CA VAL A 216 -10.32 -3.11 7.42
C VAL A 216 -11.59 -2.88 6.61
N ALA A 217 -12.53 -3.84 6.66
CA ALA A 217 -13.83 -3.83 6.01
C ALA A 217 -13.84 -3.93 4.48
N VAL A 218 -12.83 -4.55 3.85
CA VAL A 218 -12.96 -4.94 2.43
C VAL A 218 -14.16 -5.87 2.28
N PRO A 219 -15.11 -5.60 1.36
CA PRO A 219 -16.26 -6.46 1.16
C PRO A 219 -15.82 -7.89 0.80
N THR A 220 -16.40 -8.91 1.42
CA THR A 220 -16.03 -10.32 1.19
C THR A 220 -16.16 -10.73 -0.27
N ALA A 221 -17.15 -10.18 -0.98
CA ALA A 221 -17.36 -10.34 -2.42
C ALA A 221 -16.22 -9.78 -3.30
N ARG A 222 -15.32 -9.01 -2.71
CA ARG A 222 -14.21 -8.32 -3.37
C ARG A 222 -12.85 -8.73 -2.80
N ILE A 223 -12.82 -9.83 -2.04
CA ILE A 223 -11.59 -10.50 -1.63
C ILE A 223 -11.36 -11.67 -2.60
N LEU A 224 -10.25 -11.60 -3.32
CA LEU A 224 -9.82 -12.59 -4.30
C LEU A 224 -8.55 -13.28 -3.80
N ILE A 225 -8.60 -14.60 -3.67
CA ILE A 225 -7.48 -15.43 -3.23
C ILE A 225 -6.93 -16.23 -4.41
N ILE A 226 -5.67 -15.99 -4.72
CA ILE A 226 -4.94 -16.61 -5.83
C ILE A 226 -4.38 -17.93 -5.34
N GLU A 227 -4.68 -18.99 -6.07
CA GLU A 227 -4.06 -20.30 -5.86
C GLU A 227 -2.73 -20.40 -6.63
N PRO A 228 -1.80 -21.29 -6.22
CA PRO A 228 -0.49 -21.42 -6.86
C PRO A 228 -0.53 -21.68 -8.38
N TYR A 229 -1.61 -22.33 -8.87
CA TYR A 229 -1.81 -22.61 -10.29
C TYR A 229 -2.41 -21.43 -11.09
N GLY A 230 -2.75 -20.32 -10.42
CA GLY A 230 -3.29 -19.11 -11.01
C GLY A 230 -4.81 -19.03 -11.07
N THR A 231 -5.52 -20.04 -10.58
CA THR A 231 -6.97 -19.99 -10.33
C THR A 231 -7.27 -18.95 -9.26
N ILE A 232 -8.39 -18.25 -9.38
CA ILE A 232 -8.78 -17.18 -8.45
C ILE A 232 -10.08 -17.57 -7.75
N LYS A 233 -10.03 -17.68 -6.43
CA LYS A 233 -11.20 -17.94 -5.60
C LYS A 233 -11.71 -16.62 -5.01
N ARG A 234 -12.98 -16.28 -5.28
CA ARG A 234 -13.66 -15.23 -4.51
C ARG A 234 -14.00 -15.74 -3.13
N TRP A 235 -13.79 -14.93 -2.09
CA TRP A 235 -14.00 -15.40 -0.73
C TRP A 235 -15.46 -15.67 -0.37
N ASP A 236 -16.41 -14.94 -0.97
CA ASP A 236 -17.85 -15.08 -0.73
C ASP A 236 -18.51 -16.23 -1.49
N SER A 237 -17.78 -16.92 -2.37
CA SER A 237 -18.36 -17.87 -3.32
C SER A 237 -17.52 -19.13 -3.44
N SER A 238 -18.18 -20.26 -3.69
CA SER A 238 -17.51 -21.47 -4.17
C SER A 238 -17.19 -21.40 -5.67
N ARG A 239 -17.65 -20.36 -6.37
CA ARG A 239 -17.35 -20.13 -7.78
C ARG A 239 -15.89 -19.73 -7.94
N LEU A 240 -15.16 -20.55 -8.68
CA LEU A 240 -13.80 -20.25 -9.11
C LEU A 240 -13.87 -19.32 -10.33
N GLU A 241 -13.17 -18.20 -10.25
CA GLU A 241 -12.81 -17.42 -11.44
C GLU A 241 -11.56 -18.06 -12.07
N PRO A 242 -11.50 -18.19 -13.41
CA PRO A 242 -10.55 -19.14 -14.01
C PRO A 242 -9.09 -18.68 -13.88
N SER A 243 -8.82 -17.37 -14.03
CA SER A 243 -7.48 -16.79 -13.96
C SER A 243 -7.51 -15.26 -14.01
N TYR A 244 -6.38 -14.61 -13.76
CA TYR A 244 -6.21 -13.16 -14.01
C TYR A 244 -6.59 -12.78 -15.45
N THR A 245 -6.18 -13.57 -16.44
CA THR A 245 -6.49 -13.32 -17.87
C THR A 245 -7.99 -13.36 -18.14
N SER A 246 -8.70 -14.34 -17.57
CA SER A 246 -10.15 -14.46 -17.74
C SER A 246 -10.88 -13.28 -17.10
N ILE A 247 -10.48 -12.85 -15.90
CA ILE A 247 -11.06 -11.65 -15.29
C ILE A 247 -10.81 -10.43 -16.18
N ALA A 248 -9.57 -10.24 -16.64
CA ALA A 248 -9.19 -9.09 -17.47
C ALA A 248 -9.97 -9.02 -18.79
N THR A 249 -10.30 -10.17 -19.38
CA THR A 249 -10.95 -10.25 -20.69
C THR A 249 -12.47 -10.21 -20.58
N ASP A 250 -13.03 -10.97 -19.64
CA ASP A 250 -14.45 -11.35 -19.67
C ASP A 250 -15.29 -10.60 -18.62
N SER A 251 -14.70 -10.14 -17.52
CA SER A 251 -15.48 -9.69 -16.35
C SER A 251 -14.94 -8.49 -15.59
N VAL A 252 -13.81 -7.89 -16.00
CA VAL A 252 -13.18 -6.79 -15.27
C VAL A 252 -14.10 -5.57 -15.13
N ASP A 253 -14.84 -5.19 -16.17
CA ASP A 253 -15.74 -4.01 -16.10
C ASP A 253 -17.02 -4.32 -15.30
N TYR A 254 -17.33 -5.61 -15.08
CA TYR A 254 -18.39 -6.01 -14.17
C TYR A 254 -17.90 -6.03 -12.71
N MET A 255 -16.69 -6.52 -12.47
CA MET A 255 -16.10 -6.62 -11.13
C MET A 255 -15.58 -5.27 -10.61
N PHE A 256 -15.01 -4.47 -11.50
CA PHE A 256 -14.39 -3.16 -11.30
C PHE A 256 -14.98 -2.19 -12.34
N PRO A 257 -16.27 -1.81 -12.24
CA PRO A 257 -16.89 -0.90 -13.18
C PRO A 257 -16.16 0.45 -13.23
N PRO A 258 -16.10 1.10 -14.41
CA PRO A 258 -15.52 2.42 -14.53
C PRO A 258 -16.12 3.41 -13.53
N LEU A 259 -15.26 4.08 -12.76
CA LEU A 259 -15.69 5.09 -11.80
C LEU A 259 -16.16 6.36 -12.51
N PRO A 260 -17.24 7.00 -12.03
CA PRO A 260 -17.85 8.16 -12.70
C PRO A 260 -16.99 9.44 -12.64
N PHE A 261 -15.96 9.47 -11.78
CA PHE A 261 -15.09 10.62 -11.59
C PHE A 261 -13.63 10.20 -11.73
N GLN A 262 -12.93 10.70 -12.76
CA GLN A 262 -11.49 10.53 -12.98
C GLN A 262 -10.76 11.84 -12.63
#